data_AF-A0A327J247-F1
#
_entry.id   AF-A0A327J247-F1
#
_cell.length_a   1.000
_cell.length_b   1.000
_cell.length_c   1.000
_cell.angle_alpha   90.00
_cell.angle_beta   90.00
_cell.angle_gamma   90.00
#
_symmetry.space_group_name_H-M   'P 1'
#
loop_
_entity.id
_entity.type
_entity.pdbx_description
1 polymer ?
#
loop_
_entity_poly.entity_id
_entity_poly.type
_entity_poly.pdbx_seq_one_letter_code
_entity_poly.pdbx_strand_id
1 'polypeptide(L)'
;MQKRWYDLDPTVSLAVSLMKSADLDSQVKCAEYIISKAKNYGIKQAVLDTAITIIMRRWYDKDKRIQEAFDYFKSAPIDLQREIALELIAVLQVC
;
A
#
# COMPACT_ATOMS: atom_id res chain seq x y z
N MET A 1 -0.11 7.94 20.21
CA MET A 1 -0.17 7.04 19.04
C MET A 1 0.76 7.60 17.97
N GLN A 2 1.77 6.84 17.54
CA GLN A 2 2.66 7.30 16.46
C GLN A 2 1.91 7.19 15.12
N LYS A 3 1.89 8.28 14.35
CA LYS A 3 1.29 8.29 13.00
C LYS A 3 1.98 7.25 12.11
N ARG A 4 1.23 6.47 11.34
CA ARG A 4 1.78 5.53 10.35
C ARG A 4 2.35 6.33 9.17
N TRP A 5 3.16 5.67 8.34
CA TRP A 5 3.77 6.33 7.17
C TRP A 5 2.72 6.88 6.21
N TYR A 6 1.61 6.17 6.01
CA TYR A 6 0.49 6.60 5.16
C TYR A 6 -0.42 7.63 5.84
N ASP A 7 -0.30 7.88 7.15
CA ASP A 7 -1.08 8.91 7.86
C ASP A 7 -0.49 10.32 7.69
N LEU A 8 0.63 10.44 6.98
CA LEU A 8 1.29 11.73 6.69
C LEU A 8 0.59 12.48 5.56
N ASP A 9 -0.03 11.75 4.62
CA ASP A 9 -0.80 12.31 3.51
C ASP A 9 -2.27 11.83 3.62
N PRO A 10 -3.25 12.74 3.68
CA PRO A 10 -4.66 12.37 3.85
C PRO A 10 -5.22 11.55 2.68
N THR A 11 -4.71 11.74 1.45
CA THR A 11 -5.10 10.98 0.26
C THR A 11 -4.59 9.55 0.35
N VAL A 12 -3.32 9.37 0.76
CA VAL A 12 -2.75 8.02 0.96
C VAL A 12 -3.45 7.31 2.12
N SER A 13 -3.73 8.01 3.23
CA SER A 13 -4.46 7.46 4.37
C SER A 13 -5.87 7.00 4.00
N LEU A 14 -6.59 7.77 3.18
CA LEU A 14 -7.91 7.41 2.67
C LEU A 14 -7.83 6.16 1.80
N ALA A 15 -6.90 6.11 0.83
CA ALA A 15 -6.74 4.95 -0.04
C ALA A 15 -6.48 3.65 0.76
N VAL A 16 -5.58 3.71 1.75
CA VAL A 16 -5.29 2.56 2.63
C VAL A 16 -6.51 2.16 3.46
N SER A 17 -7.29 3.14 3.93
CA SER A 17 -8.51 2.88 4.70
C SER A 17 -9.60 2.22 3.86
N LEU A 18 -9.79 2.67 2.62
CA LEU A 18 -10.72 2.05 1.67
C LEU A 18 -10.28 0.62 1.33
N MET A 19 -9.00 0.43 1.01
CA MET A 19 -8.47 -0.90 0.70
C MET A 19 -8.64 -1.86 1.88
N LYS A 20 -8.39 -1.40 3.12
CA LYS A 20 -8.60 -2.21 4.33
C LYS A 20 -10.05 -2.68 4.50
N SER A 21 -11.02 -1.85 4.11
CA SER A 21 -12.45 -2.14 4.22
C SER A 21 -13.01 -2.92 3.03
N ALA A 22 -12.27 -3.02 1.93
CA ALA A 22 -12.67 -3.76 0.74
C ALA A 22 -12.61 -5.28 0.96
N ASP A 23 -13.29 -6.03 0.10
CA ASP A 23 -13.19 -7.49 0.10
C ASP A 23 -11.80 -7.96 -0.35
N LEU A 24 -11.50 -9.25 -0.13
CA LEU A 24 -10.17 -9.79 -0.40
C LEU A 24 -9.77 -9.73 -1.88
N ASP A 25 -10.71 -9.91 -2.81
CA ASP A 25 -10.43 -9.84 -4.25
C ASP A 25 -10.04 -8.41 -4.65
N SER A 26 -10.80 -7.42 -4.17
CA SER A 26 -10.48 -6.00 -4.35
C SER A 26 -9.14 -5.62 -3.72
N GLN A 27 -8.83 -6.13 -2.53
CA GLN A 27 -7.54 -5.92 -1.87
C GLN A 27 -6.37 -6.48 -2.70
N VAL A 28 -6.51 -7.69 -3.23
CA VAL A 28 -5.47 -8.32 -4.05
C VAL A 28 -5.27 -7.55 -5.36
N LYS A 29 -6.34 -7.14 -6.04
CA LYS A 29 -6.26 -6.30 -7.25
C LYS A 29 -5.54 -4.98 -6.99
N CYS A 30 -5.85 -4.31 -5.88
CA CYS A 30 -5.16 -3.10 -5.47
C CYS A 30 -3.66 -3.36 -5.19
N ALA A 31 -3.33 -4.49 -4.56
CA ALA A 31 -1.94 -4.86 -4.28
C ALA A 31 -1.14 -5.09 -5.58
N GLU A 32 -1.70 -5.84 -6.54
CA GLU A 32 -1.10 -6.09 -7.85
C GLU A 32 -0.89 -4.78 -8.62
N TYR A 33 -1.87 -3.88 -8.57
CA TYR A 33 -1.81 -2.56 -9.18
C TYR A 33 -0.65 -1.73 -8.63
N ILE A 34 -0.55 -1.62 -7.29
CA ILE A 34 0.52 -0.88 -6.60
C ILE A 34 1.89 -1.41 -7.05
N ILE A 35 2.08 -2.73 -7.04
CA ILE A 35 3.36 -3.37 -7.40
C ILE A 35 3.69 -3.09 -8.87
N SER A 36 2.73 -3.27 -9.77
CA SER A 36 2.91 -3.04 -11.20
C SER A 36 3.32 -1.59 -11.47
N LYS A 37 2.57 -0.64 -10.90
CA LYS A 37 2.84 0.78 -11.06
C LYS A 37 4.19 1.18 -10.49
N ALA A 38 4.51 0.77 -9.27
CA ALA A 38 5.80 1.05 -8.66
C ALA A 38 6.97 0.51 -9.50
N LYS A 39 6.87 -0.72 -10.01
CA LYS A 39 7.89 -1.33 -10.89
C LYS A 39 8.04 -0.57 -12.21
N ASN A 40 6.94 -0.09 -12.80
CA ASN A 40 6.98 0.71 -14.04
C ASN A 40 7.76 2.03 -13.85
N TYR A 41 7.74 2.59 -12.64
CA TYR A 41 8.52 3.76 -12.26
C TYR A 41 9.94 3.42 -11.75
N GLY A 42 10.37 2.16 -11.87
CA GLY A 42 11.71 1.72 -11.45
C GLY A 42 11.91 1.64 -9.93
N ILE A 43 10.82 1.67 -9.15
CA ILE A 43 10.88 1.55 -7.69
C ILE A 43 11.30 0.13 -7.32
N LYS A 44 12.32 0.03 -6.46
CA LYS A 44 12.76 -1.23 -5.89
C LYS A 44 12.05 -1.48 -4.56
N GLN A 45 11.73 -2.74 -4.28
CA GLN A 45 11.21 -3.12 -2.97
C GLN A 45 12.24 -2.74 -1.90
N ALA A 46 11.79 -2.14 -0.81
CA ALA A 46 12.65 -1.97 0.35
C ALA A 46 12.96 -3.35 0.94
N VAL A 47 14.24 -3.70 1.04
CA VAL A 47 14.67 -4.87 1.81
C VAL A 47 14.56 -4.50 3.28
N LEU A 48 13.49 -4.96 3.94
CA LEU A 48 13.38 -4.84 5.38
C LEU A 48 14.33 -5.86 6.01
N ASP A 49 15.32 -5.39 6.78
CA ASP A 49 16.21 -6.24 7.57
C ASP A 49 15.35 -7.19 8.43
N THR A 50 15.52 -8.48 8.19
CA THR A 50 14.61 -9.58 8.54
C THR A 50 14.39 -9.78 10.05
N ALA A 51 15.12 -9.07 10.91
CA ALA A 51 15.03 -9.20 12.36
C ALA A 51 13.80 -8.50 12.98
N ILE A 52 13.18 -7.53 12.30
CA ILE A 52 12.00 -6.78 12.81
C ILE A 52 10.67 -7.35 12.27
N THR A 53 10.73 -8.20 11.25
CA THR A 53 9.60 -8.60 10.37
C THR A 53 8.58 -9.56 11.02
N ILE A 54 8.87 -10.19 12.16
CA ILE A 54 7.98 -11.19 12.78
C ILE A 54 6.81 -10.56 13.56
N ILE A 55 6.83 -9.25 13.78
CA ILE A 55 5.73 -8.58 14.48
C ILE A 55 4.62 -8.23 13.45
N MET A 56 3.77 -9.21 13.14
CA MET A 56 2.54 -9.08 12.34
C MET A 56 1.50 -8.18 13.04
N ARG A 57 1.79 -6.88 13.17
CA ARG A 57 0.95 -5.91 13.88
C ARG A 57 0.03 -5.13 12.97
N ARG A 58 0.24 -5.16 11.65
CA ARG A 58 -0.54 -4.39 10.68
C ARG A 58 -1.58 -5.30 10.03
N TRP A 59 -2.69 -4.70 9.60
CA TRP A 59 -3.78 -5.45 8.99
C TRP A 59 -3.33 -6.18 7.70
N TYR A 60 -2.44 -5.53 6.94
CA TYR A 60 -1.90 -6.06 5.68
C TYR A 60 -0.73 -7.03 5.86
N ASP A 61 -0.20 -7.21 7.07
CA ASP A 61 0.87 -8.19 7.32
C ASP A 61 0.34 -9.64 7.23
N LYS A 62 -0.99 -9.84 7.18
CA LYS A 62 -1.64 -11.15 7.09
C LYS A 62 -1.59 -11.77 5.69
N ASP A 63 -1.44 -10.97 4.64
CA ASP A 63 -1.28 -11.45 3.25
C ASP A 63 0.06 -10.93 2.71
N LYS A 64 0.94 -11.86 2.33
CA LYS A 64 2.29 -11.54 1.86
C LYS A 64 2.29 -10.64 0.62
N ARG A 65 1.30 -10.75 -0.26
CA ARG A 65 1.20 -9.93 -1.48
C ARG A 65 0.81 -8.49 -1.13
N ILE A 66 -0.12 -8.32 -0.20
CA ILE A 66 -0.51 -6.99 0.27
C ILE A 66 0.66 -6.36 1.04
N GLN A 67 1.37 -7.13 1.87
CA GLN A 67 2.57 -6.67 2.53
C GLN A 67 3.63 -6.18 1.53
N GLU A 68 3.95 -6.99 0.51
CA GLU A 68 4.89 -6.62 -0.56
C GLU A 68 4.43 -5.34 -1.26
N ALA A 69 3.15 -5.23 -1.62
CA ALA A 69 2.61 -4.03 -2.24
C ALA A 69 2.82 -2.79 -1.36
N PHE A 70 2.60 -2.89 -0.05
CA PHE A 70 2.82 -1.77 0.88
C PHE A 70 4.30 -1.42 1.04
N ASP A 71 5.22 -2.37 0.86
CA ASP A 71 6.66 -2.06 0.82
C ASP A 71 7.02 -1.27 -0.43
N TYR A 72 6.50 -1.64 -1.60
CA TYR A 72 6.65 -0.84 -2.82
C TYR A 72 5.99 0.53 -2.68
N PHE A 73 4.78 0.58 -2.11
CA PHE A 73 4.04 1.82 -1.94
C PHE A 73 4.81 2.80 -1.05
N LYS A 74 5.33 2.32 0.08
CA LYS A 74 6.12 3.13 1.00
C LYS A 74 7.44 3.59 0.39
N SER A 75 8.05 2.79 -0.49
CA SER A 75 9.30 3.12 -1.18
C SER A 75 9.14 4.13 -2.31
N ALA A 76 7.91 4.33 -2.82
CA ALA A 76 7.66 5.29 -3.89
C ALA A 76 7.88 6.74 -3.40
N PRO A 77 8.31 7.68 -4.26
CA PRO A 77 8.34 9.10 -3.92
C PRO A 77 6.94 9.61 -3.62
N ILE A 78 6.84 10.68 -2.82
CA ILE A 78 5.55 11.22 -2.32
C ILE A 78 4.56 11.50 -3.45
N ASP A 79 5.01 12.06 -4.57
CA ASP A 79 4.15 12.36 -5.72
C ASP A 79 3.54 11.08 -6.32
N LEU A 80 4.36 10.03 -6.49
CA LEU A 80 3.90 8.74 -6.98
C LEU A 80 3.01 8.03 -5.96
N GLN A 81 3.29 8.18 -4.65
CA GLN A 81 2.39 7.65 -3.61
C GLN A 81 0.99 8.28 -3.74
N ARG A 82 0.94 9.59 -3.93
CA ARG A 82 -0.30 10.34 -4.08
C ARG A 82 -1.04 9.97 -5.37
N GLU A 83 -0.31 9.79 -6.47
CA GLU A 83 -0.87 9.33 -7.75
C GLU A 83 -1.52 7.95 -7.62
N ILE A 84 -0.78 6.97 -7.09
CA ILE A 84 -1.29 5.62 -6.81
C ILE A 84 -2.52 5.69 -5.91
N ALA A 85 -2.48 6.49 -4.83
CA ALA A 85 -3.59 6.61 -3.90
C ALA A 85 -4.87 7.13 -4.56
N LEU A 86 -4.78 8.13 -5.45
CA LEU A 86 -5.93 8.67 -6.17
C LEU A 86 -6.59 7.61 -7.07
N GLU A 87 -5.80 6.79 -7.76
CA GLU A 87 -6.34 5.73 -8.62
C GLU A 87 -6.96 4.60 -7.81
N LEU A 88 -6.35 4.21 -6.68
CA LEU A 88 -6.95 3.23 -5.77
C LEU A 88 -8.30 3.73 -5.23
N ILE A 89 -8.38 5.01 -4.84
CA ILE A 89 -9.64 5.62 -4.40
C ILE A 89 -10.68 5.56 -5.52
N ALA A 90 -10.29 5.95 -6.75
CA ALA A 90 -11.19 5.94 -7.90
C ALA A 90 -11.75 4.54 -8.20
N VAL A 91 -10.92 3.50 -8.08
CA VAL A 91 -11.36 2.10 -8.27
C VAL A 91 -12.28 1.64 -7.13
N LEU A 92 -11.95 1.97 -5.89
CA LEU A 92 -12.65 1.46 -4.70
C LEU A 92 -13.97 2.20 -4.40
N GLN A 93 -14.17 3.42 -4.90
CA GLN A 93 -15.40 4.19 -4.69
C GLN A 93 -16.43 4.00 -5.81
N VAL A 94 -16.08 3.32 -6.91
CA VAL A 94 -16.97 3.06 -8.06
C VAL A 94 -17.67 1.69 -7.94
N CYS A 95 -17.39 0.92 -6.89
CA CYS A 95 -18.01 -0.39 -6.60
C CYS A 95 -19.06 -0.32 -5.49
#